data_AF-T0Q399-F1
#
_entry.id   AF-T0Q399-F1
#
_cell.length_a   1.000
_cell.length_b   1.000
_cell.length_c   1.000
_cell.angle_alpha   90.00
_cell.angle_beta   90.00
_cell.angle_gamma   90.00
#
_symmetry.space_group_name_H-M   'P 1'
#
loop_
_entity.id
_entity.type
_entity.pdbx_description
1 polymer ?
#
loop_
_entity_poly.entity_id
_entity_poly.type
_entity_poly.pdbx_seq_one_letter_code
_entity_poly.pdbx_strand_id
1 'polypeptide(L)'
;MGKTMDPAANVDPKTVLFALKFLNTAPKDKLLEAFEQLNDAMIDKFVDQRLFGGLKKLDDIVEKKIMRKKKYEEFRSTLIDFAEMHKPKETSNQE
;
A
#
# COMPACT_ATOMS: atom_id res chain seq x y z
N MET A 1 -14.40 25.04 -15.30
CA MET A 1 -14.68 23.63 -14.95
C MET A 1 -13.34 22.94 -14.68
N GLY A 2 -12.86 23.04 -13.43
CA GLY A 2 -11.61 22.39 -13.04
C GLY A 2 -11.86 20.92 -12.82
N LYS A 3 -11.42 20.07 -13.75
CA LYS A 3 -11.30 18.63 -13.50
C LYS A 3 -10.27 18.50 -12.38
N THR A 4 -10.73 18.25 -11.17
CA THR A 4 -9.92 17.63 -10.13
C THR A 4 -9.41 16.32 -10.73
N MET A 5 -8.17 16.35 -11.22
CA MET A 5 -7.48 15.14 -11.63
C MET A 5 -7.39 14.28 -10.38
N ASP A 6 -8.23 13.25 -10.29
CA ASP A 6 -8.10 12.19 -9.30
C ASP A 6 -6.65 11.68 -9.36
N PRO A 7 -5.81 11.90 -8.33
CA PRO A 7 -4.43 11.42 -8.33
C PRO A 7 -4.35 9.89 -8.41
N ALA A 8 -5.49 9.22 -8.20
CA ALA A 8 -5.66 7.78 -8.26
C ALA A 8 -5.59 7.18 -9.67
N ALA A 9 -5.84 7.95 -10.73
CA ALA A 9 -6.04 7.41 -12.08
C ALA A 9 -4.75 7.09 -12.86
N ASN A 10 -3.58 7.50 -12.36
CA ASN A 10 -2.29 7.38 -13.08
C ASN A 10 -1.26 6.49 -12.37
N VAL A 11 -1.64 5.74 -11.32
CA VAL A 11 -0.69 4.86 -10.64
C VAL A 11 -0.52 3.56 -11.43
N ASP A 12 0.73 3.19 -11.75
CA ASP A 12 1.06 1.95 -12.45
C ASP A 12 0.48 0.72 -11.72
N PRO A 13 -0.30 -0.15 -12.40
CA PRO A 13 -0.83 -1.38 -11.81
C PRO A 13 0.22 -2.27 -11.15
N LYS A 14 1.45 -2.32 -11.68
CA LYS A 14 2.55 -3.11 -11.07
C LYS A 14 2.97 -2.53 -9.72
N THR A 15 3.00 -1.20 -9.61
CA THR A 15 3.23 -0.49 -8.34
C THR A 15 2.15 -0.86 -7.32
N VAL A 16 0.87 -0.80 -7.71
CA VAL A 16 -0.25 -1.15 -6.82
C VAL A 16 -0.17 -2.61 -6.38
N LEU A 17 0.15 -3.52 -7.31
CA LEU A 17 0.31 -4.94 -7.00
C LEU A 17 1.46 -5.18 -6.02
N PHE A 18 2.61 -4.52 -6.22
CA PHE A 18 3.73 -4.60 -5.29
C PHE A 18 3.35 -4.07 -3.91
N ALA A 19 2.70 -2.90 -3.83
CA ALA A 19 2.23 -2.33 -2.58
C ALA A 19 1.31 -3.29 -1.82
N LEU A 20 0.32 -3.86 -2.49
CA LEU A 20 -0.61 -4.84 -1.90
C LEU A 20 0.12 -6.08 -1.42
N LYS A 21 1.04 -6.63 -2.24
CA LYS A 21 1.85 -7.78 -1.85
C LYS A 21 2.68 -7.46 -0.61
N PHE A 22 3.35 -6.32 -0.59
CA PHE A 22 4.15 -5.89 0.55
C PHE A 22 3.31 -5.80 1.83
N LEU A 23 2.15 -5.14 1.79
CA LEU A 23 1.24 -5.06 2.95
C LEU A 23 0.71 -6.43 3.42
N ASN A 24 0.49 -7.35 2.48
CA ASN A 24 -0.04 -8.69 2.78
C ASN A 24 1.04 -9.69 3.24
N THR A 25 2.32 -9.46 2.97
CA THR A 25 3.37 -10.47 3.24
C THR A 25 4.53 -9.98 4.09
N ALA A 26 4.80 -8.67 4.16
CA ALA A 26 5.95 -8.17 4.90
C ALA A 26 5.84 -8.44 6.41
N PRO A 27 6.93 -8.76 7.11
CA PRO A 27 6.94 -8.83 8.58
C PRO A 27 6.52 -7.49 9.21
N LYS A 28 6.03 -7.53 10.46
CA LYS A 28 5.59 -6.34 11.20
C LYS A 28 6.69 -5.28 11.27
N ASP A 29 7.91 -5.70 11.63
CA ASP A 29 9.07 -4.81 11.76
C ASP A 29 9.38 -4.10 10.45
N LYS A 30 9.27 -4.81 9.31
CA LYS A 30 9.49 -4.22 7.98
C LYS A 30 8.43 -3.19 7.60
N LEU A 31 7.19 -3.36 8.05
CA LEU A 31 6.14 -2.37 7.82
C LEU A 31 6.35 -1.11 8.67
N LEU A 32 6.80 -1.27 9.92
CA LEU A 32 7.12 -0.15 10.81
C LEU A 32 8.37 0.62 10.34
N GLU A 33 9.40 -0.09 9.89
CA GLU A 33 10.60 0.51 9.28
C GLU A 33 10.27 1.27 7.99
N ALA A 34 9.36 0.75 7.16
CA ALA A 34 9.02 1.35 5.88
C ALA A 34 8.07 2.55 6.00
N PHE A 35 7.23 2.60 7.03
CA PHE A 35 6.15 3.57 7.15
C PHE A 35 6.00 4.12 8.56
N GLU A 36 6.57 5.30 8.79
CA GLU A 36 6.45 6.03 10.07
C GLU A 36 4.99 6.35 10.45
N GLN A 37 4.08 6.39 9.48
CA GLN A 37 2.66 6.63 9.75
C GLN A 37 1.97 5.42 10.41
N LEU A 38 2.55 4.23 10.35
CA LEU A 38 1.98 3.03 10.95
C LEU A 38 2.39 2.92 12.41
N ASN A 39 1.45 2.50 13.25
CA ASN A 39 1.72 2.13 14.64
C ASN A 39 1.35 0.66 14.86
N ASP A 40 1.77 0.08 15.98
CA ASP A 40 1.57 -1.34 16.27
C ASP A 40 0.11 -1.78 16.11
N ALA A 41 -0.83 -0.98 16.62
CA ALA A 41 -2.26 -1.29 16.52
C ALA A 41 -2.79 -1.28 15.06
N MET A 42 -2.22 -0.47 14.17
CA MET A 42 -2.55 -0.51 12.74
C MET A 42 -1.91 -1.73 12.06
N ILE A 43 -0.67 -2.05 12.42
CA ILE A 43 0.05 -3.22 11.91
C ILE A 43 -0.64 -4.52 12.30
N ASP A 44 -1.09 -4.63 13.55
CA ASP A 44 -1.85 -5.78 14.02
C ASP A 44 -3.08 -6.01 13.14
N LYS A 45 -3.83 -4.94 12.81
CA LYS A 45 -4.98 -5.04 11.89
C LYS A 45 -4.58 -5.47 10.47
N PHE A 46 -3.44 -5.00 9.95
CA PHE A 46 -2.93 -5.47 8.66
C PHE A 46 -2.63 -6.97 8.71
N VAL A 47 -1.99 -7.43 9.80
CA VAL A 47 -1.66 -8.85 9.98
C VAL A 47 -2.90 -9.70 10.16
N ASP A 48 -3.86 -9.26 10.97
CA ASP A 48 -5.14 -9.94 11.16
C ASP A 48 -5.88 -10.06 9.83
N GLN A 49 -5.90 -9.00 9.03
CA GLN A 49 -6.56 -9.02 7.72
C GLN A 49 -5.94 -10.06 6.76
N ARG A 50 -4.66 -10.44 6.92
CA ARG A 50 -4.04 -11.52 6.13
C ARG A 50 -4.70 -12.86 6.38
N LEU A 51 -5.17 -13.10 7.60
CA LEU A 51 -5.92 -14.32 7.95
C LEU A 51 -7.29 -14.38 7.26
N PHE A 52 -7.83 -13.24 6.84
CA PHE A 52 -9.10 -13.11 6.12
C PHE A 52 -8.91 -12.90 4.61
N GLY A 53 -7.80 -13.40 4.06
CA GLY A 53 -7.50 -13.31 2.62
C GLY A 53 -6.78 -12.03 2.19
N GLY A 54 -6.32 -11.22 3.15
CA GLY A 54 -5.53 -10.03 2.89
C GLY A 54 -6.31 -8.87 2.28
N LEU A 55 -5.56 -7.89 1.80
CA LEU A 55 -6.05 -6.74 1.02
C LEU A 55 -6.03 -7.09 -0.46
N LYS A 56 -7.15 -6.86 -1.14
CA LYS A 56 -7.31 -7.06 -2.59
C LYS A 56 -7.14 -5.77 -3.38
N LYS A 57 -7.44 -4.64 -2.76
CA LYS A 57 -7.27 -3.28 -3.29
C LYS A 57 -6.86 -2.34 -2.17
N LEU A 58 -6.24 -1.21 -2.49
CA LEU A 58 -5.75 -0.27 -1.46
C LEU A 58 -6.89 0.30 -0.62
N ASP A 59 -8.07 0.50 -1.20
CA ASP A 59 -9.24 1.02 -0.49
C ASP A 59 -9.76 0.08 0.61
N ASP A 60 -9.38 -1.21 0.56
CA ASP A 60 -9.69 -2.16 1.64
C ASP A 60 -9.14 -1.68 2.98
N ILE A 61 -8.07 -0.87 2.98
CA ILE A 61 -7.51 -0.27 4.19
C ILE A 61 -8.54 0.58 4.94
N VAL A 62 -9.37 1.32 4.20
CA VAL A 62 -10.46 2.14 4.77
C VAL A 62 -11.71 1.28 5.00
N GLU A 63 -12.08 0.43 4.02
CA GLU A 63 -13.27 -0.43 4.11
C GLU A 63 -13.20 -1.39 5.30
N LYS A 64 -12.01 -1.91 5.63
CA LYS A 64 -11.74 -2.79 6.77
C LYS A 64 -11.39 -2.05 8.06
N LYS A 65 -11.51 -0.71 8.07
CA LYS A 65 -11.25 0.15 9.24
C LYS A 65 -9.84 -0.05 9.85
N ILE A 66 -8.85 -0.32 9.00
CA ILE A 66 -7.45 -0.39 9.42
C ILE A 66 -7.00 1.00 9.86
N MET A 67 -7.28 2.01 9.04
CA MET A 67 -7.09 3.42 9.35
C MET A 67 -8.21 4.31 8.82
N ARG A 68 -8.28 5.55 9.33
CA ARG A 68 -9.29 6.53 8.90
C ARG A 68 -8.93 7.10 7.53
N LYS A 69 -9.94 7.48 6.74
CA LYS A 69 -9.79 8.01 5.38
C LYS A 69 -8.72 9.11 5.26
N LYS A 70 -8.74 10.11 6.14
CA LYS A 70 -7.75 11.21 6.14
C LYS A 70 -6.30 10.68 6.22
N LYS A 71 -6.04 9.77 7.16
CA LYS A 71 -4.71 9.16 7.35
C LYS A 71 -4.36 8.22 6.19
N TYR A 72 -5.36 7.56 5.61
CA TYR A 72 -5.18 6.72 4.43
C TYR A 72 -4.74 7.52 3.21
N GLU A 73 -5.27 8.72 2.96
CA GLU A 73 -4.86 9.54 1.82
C GLU A 73 -3.37 9.91 1.90
N GLU A 74 -2.90 10.30 3.09
CA GLU A 74 -1.48 10.56 3.36
C GLU A 74 -0.63 9.29 3.22
N PHE A 75 -1.05 8.20 3.85
CA PHE A 75 -0.35 6.91 3.81
C PHE A 75 -0.27 6.33 2.39
N ARG A 76 -1.34 6.47 1.60
CA ARG A 76 -1.42 5.95 0.25
C ARG A 76 -0.35 6.57 -0.63
N SER A 77 -0.12 7.89 -0.53
CA SER A 77 0.95 8.54 -1.29
C SER A 77 2.30 7.91 -0.97
N THR A 78 2.66 7.81 0.31
CA THR A 78 3.94 7.21 0.75
C THR A 78 4.06 5.74 0.35
N LEU A 79 2.98 4.98 0.42
CA LEU A 79 2.95 3.58 0.01
C LEU A 79 3.21 3.43 -1.49
N ILE A 80 2.60 4.29 -2.31
CA ILE A 80 2.82 4.28 -3.76
C ILE A 80 4.26 4.67 -4.06
N ASP A 81 4.79 5.75 -3.47
CA ASP A 81 6.18 6.17 -3.67
C ASP A 81 7.17 5.06 -3.28
N PHE A 82 6.94 4.43 -2.12
CA PHE A 82 7.72 3.27 -1.67
C PHE A 82 7.66 2.13 -2.69
N ALA A 83 6.46 1.79 -3.16
CA ALA A 83 6.29 0.74 -4.14
C ALA A 83 6.94 1.07 -5.49
N GLU A 84 6.96 2.33 -5.93
CA GLU A 84 7.63 2.73 -7.17
C GLU A 84 9.16 2.59 -7.06
N MET A 85 9.72 2.93 -5.90
CA MET A 85 11.16 2.81 -5.64
C MET A 85 11.61 1.37 -5.48
N HIS A 86 10.77 0.51 -4.90
CA HIS A 86 11.15 -0.85 -4.49
C HIS A 86 10.56 -1.96 -5.33
N LYS A 87 9.59 -1.68 -6.22
CA LYS A 87 9.10 -2.71 -7.15
C LYS A 87 10.28 -3.25 -7.95
N PRO A 88 10.33 -4.58 -8.21
CA PRO A 88 11.30 -5.13 -9.14
C PRO A 88 11.16 -4.38 -10.46
N LYS A 89 12.20 -3.63 -10.83
CA LYS A 89 12.30 -3.13 -12.20
C LYS A 89 12.38 -4.37 -13.06
N GLU A 90 11.58 -4.44 -14.12
CA GLU A 90 11.82 -5.46 -15.15
C GLU A 90 13.28 -5.31 -15.57
N THR A 91 14.13 -6.22 -15.09
CA THR A 91 15.29 -6.62 -15.88
C THR A 91 14.69 -7.00 -17.21
N SER A 92 14.92 -6.19 -18.23
CA SER A 92 14.86 -6.70 -19.59
C SER A 92 15.69 -7.96 -19.57
N ASN A 93 15.05 -9.13 -19.62
CA ASN A 93 15.70 -10.31 -20.17
C ASN A 93 15.89 -10.00 -21.66
N GLN A 94 16.90 -9.19 -21.95
CA GLN A 94 17.65 -9.31 -23.18
C GLN A 94 18.88 -10.12 -22.81
N GLU A 95 18.76 -11.44 -22.94
CA GLU A 95 19.77 -12.36 -23.47
C GLU A 95 19.17 -13.78 -23.54
#